data_AF-A0A8C0J2H0-F1
#
_entry.id   AF-A0A8C0J2H0-F1
#
_cell.length_a   1.000
_cell.length_b   1.000
_cell.length_c   1.000
_cell.angle_alpha   90.00
_cell.angle_beta   90.00
_cell.angle_gamma   90.00
#
_symmetry.space_group_name_H-M   'P 1'
#
loop_
_entity.id
_entity.type
_entity.pdbx_description
1 polymer ?
#
loop_
_entity_poly.entity_id
_entity_poly.type
_entity_poly.pdbx_seq_one_letter_code
_entity_poly.pdbx_strand_id
1 'polypeptide(L)'
;PTTRRQAANARERDRTHSVNSAFSALRTLIPTEPADRKLSKIETLRLAASYIAHLANVLLLQQGEEAEQSLVVFPPLPGHFPSLAIPSCSTLLSYQSQCGGIRRGRL
;
A
#
# COMPACT_ATOMS: atom_id res chain seq x y z
N PRO A 1 -19.55 35.65 19.12
CA PRO A 1 -19.71 34.37 18.39
C PRO A 1 -18.59 34.01 17.38
N THR A 2 -17.73 34.96 16.97
CA THR A 2 -16.67 34.76 15.96
C THR A 2 -15.37 34.13 16.49
N THR A 3 -15.06 34.34 17.78
CA THR A 3 -13.81 33.89 18.43
C THR A 3 -13.66 32.37 18.49
N ARG A 4 -14.72 31.64 18.86
CA ARG A 4 -14.71 30.16 18.89
C ARG A 4 -14.52 29.56 17.50
N ARG A 5 -15.14 30.16 16.47
CA ARG A 5 -15.00 29.74 15.07
C ARG A 5 -13.58 29.99 14.55
N GLN A 6 -12.99 31.15 14.85
CA GLN A 6 -11.61 31.45 14.49
C GLN A 6 -10.62 30.49 15.14
N ALA A 7 -10.79 30.18 16.43
CA ALA A 7 -9.95 29.21 17.13
C ALA A 7 -10.08 27.79 16.55
N ALA A 8 -11.29 27.37 16.15
CA ALA A 8 -11.50 26.09 15.48
C ALA A 8 -10.81 26.04 14.10
N ASN A 9 -10.94 27.11 13.30
CA ASN A 9 -10.28 27.21 12.00
C ASN A 9 -8.75 27.20 12.12
N ALA A 10 -8.19 27.85 13.16
CA ALA A 10 -6.76 27.82 13.42
C ALA A 10 -6.27 26.39 13.66
N ARG A 11 -6.94 25.64 14.55
CA ARG A 11 -6.60 24.24 14.83
C ARG A 11 -6.68 23.35 13.58
N GLU A 12 -7.68 23.56 12.73
CA GLU A 12 -7.82 22.75 11.50
C GLU A 12 -6.72 23.05 10.48
N ARG A 13 -6.26 24.31 10.42
CA ARG A 13 -5.08 24.67 9.61
C ARG A 13 -3.83 23.96 10.14
N ASP A 14 -3.61 23.94 11.45
CA ASP A 14 -2.46 23.27 12.05
C ASP A 14 -2.48 21.76 11.79
N ARG A 15 -3.66 21.13 11.92
CA ARG A 15 -3.87 19.72 11.57
C ARG A 15 -3.56 19.45 10.11
N THR A 16 -4.05 20.30 9.21
CA THR A 16 -3.80 20.18 7.77
C THR A 16 -2.32 20.39 7.44
N HIS A 17 -1.67 21.34 8.11
CA HIS A 17 -0.24 21.62 7.95
C HIS A 17 0.60 20.39 8.35
N SER A 18 0.29 19.79 9.51
CA SER A 18 0.93 18.54 9.97
C SER A 18 0.86 17.43 8.92
N VAL A 19 -0.33 17.18 8.36
CA VAL A 19 -0.52 16.16 7.30
C VAL A 19 0.28 16.49 6.04
N ASN A 20 0.28 17.76 5.61
CA ASN A 20 1.01 18.17 4.42
C ASN A 20 2.53 18.05 4.60
N SER A 21 3.05 18.34 5.80
CA SER A 21 4.47 18.14 6.13
C SER A 21 4.87 16.66 6.05
N ALA A 22 4.02 15.75 6.56
CA ALA A 22 4.25 14.31 6.41
C ALA A 22 4.24 13.87 4.94
N PHE A 23 3.32 14.40 4.12
CA PHE A 23 3.31 14.15 2.68
C PHE A 23 4.58 14.65 1.98
N SER A 24 5.11 15.81 2.39
CA SER A 24 6.38 16.32 1.84
C SER A 24 7.56 15.43 2.19
N ALA A 25 7.65 14.97 3.45
CA ALA A 25 8.68 14.02 3.87
C ALA A 25 8.56 12.67 3.12
N LEU A 26 7.33 12.19 2.86
CA LEU A 26 7.14 10.97 2.09
C LEU A 26 7.65 11.13 0.64
N ARG A 27 7.43 12.28 0.01
CA ARG A 27 7.89 12.53 -1.38
C ARG A 27 9.40 12.46 -1.52
N THR A 28 10.17 12.88 -0.52
CA THR A 28 11.64 12.84 -0.58
C THR A 28 12.20 11.42 -0.54
N LEU A 29 11.40 10.43 -0.16
CA LEU A 29 11.79 9.01 -0.10
C LEU A 29 11.40 8.24 -1.37
N ILE A 30 10.58 8.83 -2.24
CA ILE A 30 10.11 8.16 -3.46
C ILE A 30 11.08 8.47 -4.60
N PRO A 31 11.70 7.46 -5.23
CA PRO A 31 12.58 7.70 -6.37
C PRO A 31 11.79 8.18 -7.60
N THR A 32 12.18 9.32 -8.18
CA THR A 32 11.59 9.89 -9.40
C THR A 32 12.66 10.46 -10.33
N GLU A 33 12.36 10.48 -11.62
CA GLU A 33 13.16 11.17 -12.64
C GLU A 33 12.28 12.29 -13.27
N PRO A 34 12.64 13.58 -13.16
CA PRO A 34 13.74 14.13 -12.36
C PRO A 34 13.47 14.06 -10.84
N ALA A 35 14.51 14.19 -10.02
CA ALA A 35 14.44 14.05 -8.56
C ALA A 35 13.53 15.08 -7.86
N ASP A 36 13.26 16.22 -8.50
CA ASP A 36 12.40 17.29 -8.00
C ASP A 36 10.97 17.24 -8.56
N ARG A 37 10.59 16.14 -9.24
CA ARG A 37 9.24 15.96 -9.77
C ARG A 37 8.19 16.12 -8.68
N LYS A 38 7.26 17.07 -8.89
CA LYS A 38 6.15 17.32 -7.98
C LYS A 38 5.07 16.26 -8.12
N LEU A 39 4.94 15.40 -7.10
CA LEU A 39 3.91 14.36 -7.04
C LEU A 39 2.61 14.87 -6.38
N SER A 40 1.47 14.59 -7.00
CA SER A 40 0.15 14.77 -6.36
C SER A 40 0.00 13.82 -5.15
N LYS A 41 -1.01 14.06 -4.30
CA LYS A 41 -1.26 13.20 -3.12
C LYS A 41 -1.51 11.75 -3.52
N ILE A 42 -2.30 11.51 -4.58
CA ILE A 42 -2.61 10.15 -5.05
C ILE A 42 -1.39 9.48 -5.67
N GLU A 43 -0.59 10.19 -6.47
CA GLU A 43 0.65 9.65 -7.02
C GLU A 43 1.65 9.30 -5.92
N THR A 44 1.79 10.17 -4.91
CA THR A 44 2.68 9.92 -3.76
C THR A 44 2.31 8.62 -3.07
N LEU A 45 1.02 8.38 -2.81
CA LEU A 45 0.56 7.15 -2.15
C LEU A 45 0.78 5.91 -3.03
N ARG A 46 0.47 6.00 -4.33
CA ARG A 46 0.65 4.89 -5.27
C ARG A 46 2.13 4.51 -5.43
N LEU A 47 3.00 5.50 -5.63
CA LEU A 47 4.43 5.27 -5.80
C LEU A 47 5.07 4.78 -4.51
N ALA A 48 4.69 5.30 -3.35
CA ALA A 48 5.19 4.80 -2.06
C ALA A 48 4.85 3.31 -1.86
N ALA A 49 3.60 2.91 -2.12
CA ALA A 49 3.19 1.52 -2.01
C ALA A 49 3.96 0.61 -3.01
N SER A 50 4.09 1.07 -4.26
CA SER A 50 4.87 0.36 -5.28
C SER A 50 6.35 0.24 -4.90
N TYR A 51 6.93 1.26 -4.28
CA TYR A 51 8.33 1.26 -3.91
C TYR A 51 8.60 0.32 -2.72
N ILE A 52 7.72 0.29 -1.72
CA ILE A 52 7.79 -0.70 -0.63
C ILE A 52 7.77 -2.13 -1.19
N ALA A 53 6.84 -2.43 -2.11
CA ALA A 53 6.75 -3.75 -2.73
C ALA A 53 8.00 -4.09 -3.55
N HIS A 54 8.55 -3.12 -4.29
CA HIS A 54 9.79 -3.31 -5.03
C HIS A 54 10.97 -3.64 -4.12
N LEU A 55 11.15 -2.89 -3.03
CA LEU A 55 12.23 -3.16 -2.07
C LEU A 55 12.06 -4.52 -1.39
N ALA A 56 10.83 -4.93 -1.06
CA ALA A 56 10.55 -6.26 -0.52
C ALA A 56 10.97 -7.37 -1.51
N ASN A 57 10.65 -7.23 -2.79
CA ASN A 57 11.06 -8.19 -3.83
C ASN A 57 12.58 -8.24 -3.99
N VAL A 58 13.26 -7.09 -4.01
CA VAL A 58 14.73 -7.04 -4.09
C VAL A 58 15.37 -7.83 -2.95
N LEU A 59 14.88 -7.66 -1.72
CA LEU A 59 15.38 -8.38 -0.55
C LEU A 59 15.12 -9.89 -0.62
N LEU A 60 13.97 -10.33 -1.17
CA LEU A 60 13.65 -11.75 -1.35
C LEU A 60 14.51 -12.41 -2.43
N LEU A 61 14.72 -11.72 -3.57
CA LEU A 61 15.56 -12.23 -4.66
C LEU A 61 17.03 -12.40 -4.23
N GLN A 62 17.50 -11.59 -3.28
CA GLN A 62 18.84 -11.74 -2.70
C GLN A 62 18.99 -12.99 -1.80
N GLN A 63 17.89 -13.64 -1.41
CA GLN A 63 17.90 -14.82 -0.53
C GLN A 63 17.82 -16.17 -1.27
N GLY A 64 17.85 -16.19 -2.61
CA GLY A 64 18.05 -17.43 -3.37
C GLY A 64 16.84 -18.37 -3.47
N GLU A 65 15.62 -17.85 -3.31
CA GLU A 65 14.40 -18.58 -3.67
C GLU A 65 13.88 -18.02 -5.02
N GLU A 66 13.88 -18.87 -6.04
CA GLU A 66 13.26 -18.64 -7.35
C GLU A 66 11.73 -18.50 -7.17
N ALA A 67 11.29 -17.35 -6.67
CA ALA A 67 9.90 -16.97 -6.68
C ALA A 67 9.53 -16.56 -8.11
N GLU A 68 9.14 -17.54 -8.91
CA GLU A 68 8.38 -17.36 -10.15
C GLU A 68 7.03 -16.71 -9.79
N GLN A 69 7.07 -15.41 -9.52
CA GLN A 69 5.93 -14.52 -9.52
C GLN A 69 6.26 -13.40 -10.50
N SER A 70 6.27 -13.81 -11.76
CA SER A 70 6.06 -12.95 -12.90
C SER A 70 4.83 -12.05 -12.66
N LEU A 71 5.11 -10.74 -12.54
CA LEU A 71 4.22 -9.59 -12.75
C LEU A 71 3.09 -9.31 -11.75
N VAL A 72 3.02 -8.03 -11.35
CA VAL A 72 1.74 -7.30 -11.39
C VAL A 72 1.84 -6.16 -12.41
N VAL A 73 1.59 -6.49 -13.68
CA VAL A 73 1.02 -5.50 -14.60
C VAL A 73 -0.45 -5.37 -14.19
N PHE A 74 -0.86 -4.20 -13.73
CA PHE A 74 -2.28 -3.91 -13.56
C PHE A 74 -2.94 -3.91 -14.96
N PRO A 75 -3.95 -4.76 -15.25
CA PRO A 75 -4.79 -4.51 -16.42
C PRO A 75 -5.55 -3.18 -16.23
N PRO A 76 -5.74 -2.37 -17.29
CA PRO A 76 -6.43 -1.10 -17.17
C PRO A 76 -7.91 -1.43 -16.93
N LEU A 77 -8.50 -0.80 -15.94
CA LEU A 77 -9.91 -0.98 -15.71
C LEU A 77 -10.70 0.26 -16.09
N PRO A 78 -11.94 0.11 -16.58
CA PRO A 78 -12.68 1.23 -17.11
C PRO A 78 -13.06 2.19 -15.98
N GLY A 79 -12.37 3.33 -15.96
CA GLY A 79 -12.63 4.49 -15.09
C GLY A 79 -12.19 4.38 -13.63
N HIS A 80 -12.16 3.19 -13.04
CA HIS A 80 -11.80 2.99 -11.64
C HIS A 80 -11.83 1.50 -11.36
N PHE A 81 -10.76 0.84 -10.87
CA PHE A 81 -10.85 -0.54 -10.34
C PHE A 81 -9.45 -1.02 -9.85
N PRO A 82 -9.35 -2.19 -9.19
CA PRO A 82 -8.33 -2.53 -8.21
C PRO A 82 -7.19 -3.39 -8.77
N SER A 83 -6.09 -3.47 -8.02
CA SER A 83 -5.38 -4.74 -7.85
C SER A 83 -5.13 -4.89 -6.36
N LEU A 84 -5.99 -5.69 -5.71
CA LEU A 84 -5.69 -6.27 -4.43
C LEU A 84 -4.86 -7.52 -4.72
N ALA A 85 -3.60 -7.53 -4.30
CA ALA A 85 -2.81 -8.75 -4.24
C ALA A 85 -3.35 -9.59 -3.05
N ILE A 86 -4.09 -10.64 -3.36
CA ILE A 86 -4.43 -11.71 -2.40
C ILE A 86 -3.39 -12.81 -2.59
N PRO A 87 -2.73 -13.32 -1.52
CA PRO A 87 -1.76 -14.40 -1.64
C PRO A 87 -2.34 -15.66 -2.30
N SER A 88 -1.51 -16.41 -3.01
CA SER A 88 -1.92 -17.66 -3.67
C SER A 88 -2.35 -18.73 -2.65
N CYS A 89 -3.24 -19.62 -3.12
CA CYS A 89 -3.97 -20.65 -2.37
C CYS A 89 -3.08 -21.73 -1.69
N SER A 90 -1.77 -21.79 -1.97
CA SER A 90 -0.88 -22.84 -1.46
C SER A 90 -0.67 -22.77 0.06
N THR A 91 -0.72 -21.57 0.66
CA THR A 91 -0.59 -21.41 2.12
C THR A 91 -1.89 -21.76 2.86
N LEU A 92 -3.05 -21.70 2.20
CA LEU A 92 -4.34 -22.07 2.78
C LEU A 92 -4.55 -23.59 2.83
N LEU A 93 -4.10 -24.35 1.83
CA LEU A 93 -4.11 -25.82 1.91
C LEU A 93 -3.11 -26.37 2.95
N SER A 94 -2.02 -25.65 3.18
CA SER A 94 -1.04 -25.97 4.24
C SER A 94 -1.66 -25.83 5.63
N TYR A 95 -2.42 -24.75 5.85
CA TYR A 95 -3.14 -24.49 7.10
C TYR A 95 -4.34 -25.43 7.29
N GLN A 96 -5.02 -25.81 6.20
CA GLN A 96 -6.16 -26.72 6.24
C GLN A 96 -5.75 -28.19 6.43
N SER A 97 -4.57 -28.59 5.93
CA SER A 97 -4.00 -29.93 6.17
C SER A 97 -3.50 -30.10 7.61
N GLN A 98 -3.13 -29.01 8.28
CA GLN A 98 -2.71 -29.05 9.69
C GLN A 98 -3.89 -29.18 10.67
N CYS A 99 -5.12 -28.91 10.23
CA CYS A 99 -6.35 -29.12 11.00
C CYS A 99 -7.16 -30.34 10.51
N GLY A 100 -6.47 -31.35 9.99
CA GLY A 100 -7.06 -32.65 9.68
C GLY A 100 -7.60 -33.36 10.93
N GLY A 101 -8.88 -33.16 11.24
CA GLY A 101 -9.74 -34.23 11.74
C GLY A 101 -10.55 -33.96 13.01
N ILE A 102 -11.78 -33.43 12.87
CA ILE A 102 -12.99 -34.00 13.50
C ILE A 102 -14.16 -33.89 12.50
N ARG A 103 -14.97 -34.95 12.44
CA ARG A 103 -15.80 -35.44 11.34
C ARG A 103 -17.04 -34.60 11.00
N ARG A 104 -17.38 -34.56 9.69
CA ARG A 104 -18.69 -34.13 9.16
C ARG A 104 -19.82 -34.95 9.77
N GLY A 105 -20.72 -34.30 10.50
CA GLY A 105 -22.06 -34.80 10.80
C GLY A 105 -23.09 -34.08 9.91
N ARG A 106 -23.72 -34.86 9.04
CA ARG A 106 -24.90 -34.50 8.23
C ARG A 106 -26.08 -34.26 9.18
N LEU A 107 -26.75 -33.11 9.06
CA LEU A 107 -28.20 -32.90 8.88
C LEU A 107 -28.43 -31.41 8.60
#